data_AF-A0A8H7D4R5-F1
#
_entry.id   AF-A0A8H7D4R5-F1
#
_cell.length_a   1.000
_cell.length_b   1.000
_cell.length_c   1.000
_cell.angle_alpha   90.00
_cell.angle_beta   90.00
_cell.angle_gamma   90.00
#
_symmetry.space_group_name_H-M   'P 1'
#
loop_
_entity.id
_entity.type
_entity.pdbx_description
1 polymer ?
#
loop_
_entity_poly.entity_id
_entity_poly.type
_entity_poly.pdbx_seq_one_letter_code
_entity_poly.pdbx_strand_id
1 'polypeptide(L)'
;MDRKLCMPEILDIVFAYLGPVDDFFPQTRRTLAALARTCTTFRDSALNALWAPQTSLVPALRCFPDDLWDRSADPAKLSFLEIQRPLVPADWDRPLLYWKRIKSFYMSFFDPNCISPAVIEMLRICCPTREFFPGLREFWWHDETSAQLSLLAIFLSPRLKSIHLYPGESMMELSLLRTLGIKCPDLTEVDLRGTYRRFAPAPLFLQSLLELLSSLKRLETLCICSIDAAIFNHIARLPCLKSLVVDEPWPVDFISDGGSAPNFPELEQLSLWSTTPDVSCTIVETISHRGLRQIDLMFETVFPDAQTTARLYAAIGANVSQLTLKSLHIEDDAIHGGAQMPLEEEFKSYIIGGDTLTVLFSFTNLTTIVLKPLNGFDVDDTVIEKMARSWSRVEELRVAFSMDWHVNEFPTTRTTLRGVHAIATHCSNLHTLELFFDALAIPAIDNMTTQTNLVEFDVLCSPITSSKAVARFLADVFPQLRTLNSFCVDESDVHVRGQRHWEKVGRFLEKRFDNTDSA
;
A
#
# COMPACT_ATOMS: atom_id res chain seq x y z
N MET A 1 25.57 2.13 -34.60
CA MET A 1 24.99 2.24 -33.24
C MET A 1 24.79 3.70 -32.95
N ASP A 2 23.57 4.08 -32.60
CA ASP A 2 23.21 5.45 -32.26
C ASP A 2 24.00 5.88 -31.01
N ARG A 3 24.71 7.02 -31.02
CA ARG A 3 25.65 7.42 -29.95
C ARG A 3 24.98 7.54 -28.58
N LYS A 4 23.66 7.74 -28.55
CA LYS A 4 22.85 7.82 -27.32
C LYS A 4 22.67 6.47 -26.62
N LEU A 5 22.73 5.35 -27.35
CA LEU A 5 22.64 3.98 -26.78
C LEU A 5 23.98 3.47 -26.22
N CYS A 6 25.04 4.29 -26.24
CA CYS A 6 26.33 3.96 -25.64
C CYS A 6 26.58 4.70 -24.30
N MET A 7 25.64 5.52 -23.84
CA MET A 7 25.73 6.19 -22.55
C MET A 7 25.26 5.25 -21.43
N PRO A 8 26.14 4.89 -20.48
CA PRO A 8 25.79 3.98 -19.38
C PRO A 8 24.57 4.44 -18.58
N GLU A 9 24.38 5.75 -18.41
CA GLU A 9 23.26 6.32 -17.65
C GLU A 9 21.91 6.06 -18.32
N ILE A 10 21.86 6.14 -19.65
CA ILE A 10 20.63 5.85 -20.42
C ILE A 10 20.36 4.35 -20.38
N LEU A 11 21.39 3.52 -20.51
CA LEU A 11 21.25 2.06 -20.43
C LEU A 11 20.81 1.59 -19.04
N ASP A 12 21.33 2.21 -17.98
CA ASP A 12 20.92 1.92 -16.60
C ASP A 12 19.45 2.26 -16.38
N ILE A 13 18.95 3.39 -16.90
CA ILE A 13 17.53 3.75 -16.84
C ILE A 13 16.70 2.72 -17.62
N VAL A 14 17.04 2.45 -18.89
CA VAL A 14 16.28 1.52 -19.75
C VAL A 14 16.22 0.12 -19.12
N PHE A 15 17.34 -0.39 -18.62
CA PHE A 15 17.37 -1.72 -18.03
C PHE A 15 16.76 -1.78 -16.63
N ALA A 16 16.76 -0.68 -15.87
CA ALA A 16 15.98 -0.58 -14.64
C ALA A 16 14.47 -0.66 -14.90
N TYR A 17 13.97 -0.06 -15.99
CA TYR A 17 12.57 -0.23 -16.42
C TYR A 17 12.24 -1.66 -16.86
N LEU A 18 13.23 -2.43 -17.32
CA LEU A 18 13.10 -3.86 -17.60
C LEU A 18 13.40 -4.74 -16.36
N GLY A 19 13.75 -4.10 -15.23
CA GLY A 19 14.02 -4.75 -13.95
C GLY A 19 12.78 -5.51 -13.44
N PRO A 20 12.95 -6.62 -12.73
CA PRO A 20 11.82 -7.25 -12.05
C PRO A 20 11.31 -6.28 -10.98
N VAL A 21 10.10 -5.73 -11.19
CA VAL A 21 9.37 -4.93 -10.18
C VAL A 21 9.01 -5.82 -8.99
N ASP A 22 8.80 -7.10 -9.25
CA ASP A 22 8.69 -8.17 -8.26
C ASP A 22 9.18 -9.50 -8.87
N ASP A 23 9.46 -10.48 -8.01
CA ASP A 23 9.88 -11.83 -8.37
C ASP A 23 8.87 -12.62 -9.21
N PHE A 24 7.63 -12.11 -9.34
CA PHE A 24 6.53 -12.69 -10.10
C PHE A 24 6.69 -12.58 -11.63
N PHE A 25 7.72 -11.87 -12.14
CA PHE A 25 7.95 -11.72 -13.58
C PHE A 25 9.24 -12.43 -14.04
N PRO A 26 9.26 -13.77 -14.18
CA PRO A 26 10.46 -14.52 -14.61
C PRO A 26 10.97 -14.13 -16.01
N GLN A 27 10.14 -13.50 -16.84
CA GLN A 27 10.48 -13.06 -18.19
C GLN A 27 11.41 -11.84 -18.23
N THR A 28 11.32 -10.91 -17.27
CA THR A 28 12.20 -9.73 -17.20
C THR A 28 13.63 -10.13 -16.85
N ARG A 29 13.83 -11.01 -15.87
CA ARG A 29 15.15 -11.58 -15.53
C ARG A 29 15.82 -12.29 -16.70
N ARG A 30 15.07 -13.09 -17.48
CA ARG A 30 15.59 -13.77 -18.69
C ARG A 30 16.05 -12.77 -19.73
N THR A 31 15.27 -11.72 -19.96
CA THR A 31 15.58 -10.64 -20.90
C THR A 31 16.87 -9.92 -20.49
N LEU A 32 17.01 -9.53 -19.23
CA LEU A 32 18.23 -8.88 -18.71
C LEU A 32 19.46 -9.78 -18.82
N ALA A 33 19.32 -11.07 -18.52
CA ALA A 33 20.41 -12.03 -18.69
C ALA A 33 20.81 -12.19 -20.17
N ALA A 34 19.85 -12.17 -21.11
CA ALA A 34 20.13 -12.18 -22.54
C ALA A 34 20.86 -10.90 -22.97
N LEU A 35 20.35 -9.72 -22.55
CA LEU A 35 20.96 -8.41 -22.83
C LEU A 35 22.39 -8.31 -22.29
N ALA A 36 22.66 -8.85 -21.10
CA ALA A 36 24.01 -8.90 -20.53
C ALA A 36 25.00 -9.71 -21.39
N ARG A 37 24.50 -10.63 -22.23
CA ARG A 37 25.29 -11.48 -23.12
C ARG A 37 25.34 -11.00 -24.57
N THR A 38 24.58 -9.97 -24.96
CA THR A 38 24.55 -9.51 -26.36
C THR A 38 25.79 -8.72 -26.76
N CYS A 39 26.21 -7.75 -25.93
CA CYS A 39 27.41 -6.95 -26.19
C CYS A 39 28.06 -6.44 -24.91
N THR A 40 29.34 -6.06 -24.99
CA THR A 40 30.12 -5.56 -23.85
C THR A 40 29.58 -4.23 -23.32
N THR A 41 29.01 -3.39 -24.18
CA THR A 41 28.39 -2.11 -23.78
C THR A 41 27.19 -2.31 -22.87
N PHE A 42 26.38 -3.35 -23.11
CA PHE A 42 25.17 -3.60 -22.31
C PHE A 42 25.47 -4.42 -21.05
N ARG A 43 26.58 -5.16 -21.06
CA ARG A 43 26.91 -6.16 -20.04
C ARG A 43 26.79 -5.62 -18.62
N ASP A 44 27.45 -4.51 -18.29
CA ASP A 44 27.48 -4.03 -16.92
C ASP A 44 26.14 -3.45 -16.45
N SER A 45 25.48 -2.64 -17.28
CA SER A 45 24.16 -2.09 -16.96
C SER A 45 23.11 -3.18 -16.84
N ALA A 46 23.10 -4.17 -17.75
CA ALA A 46 22.14 -5.27 -17.70
C ALA A 46 22.41 -6.20 -16.50
N LEU A 47 23.67 -6.44 -16.15
CA LEU A 47 24.01 -7.18 -14.93
C LEU A 47 23.66 -6.39 -13.65
N ASN A 48 23.83 -5.07 -13.64
CA ASN A 48 23.39 -4.23 -12.51
C ASN A 48 21.88 -4.35 -12.30
N ALA A 49 21.09 -4.23 -13.37
CA ALA A 49 19.63 -4.37 -13.30
C ALA A 49 19.21 -5.80 -12.91
N LEU A 50 19.88 -6.83 -13.46
CA LEU A 50 19.56 -8.23 -13.18
C LEU A 50 19.83 -8.61 -11.70
N TRP A 51 20.93 -8.11 -11.14
CA TRP A 51 21.39 -8.48 -9.81
C TRP A 51 20.94 -7.53 -8.70
N ALA A 52 20.40 -6.34 -9.02
CA ALA A 52 20.01 -5.35 -8.03
C ALA A 52 18.97 -5.87 -7.01
N PRO A 53 17.79 -6.35 -7.43
CA PRO A 53 16.85 -7.02 -6.55
C PRO A 53 17.09 -8.55 -6.53
N GLN A 54 17.33 -9.11 -5.35
CA GLN A 54 17.40 -10.57 -5.13
C GLN A 54 16.44 -10.98 -4.02
N THR A 55 15.90 -12.19 -4.12
CA THR A 55 14.92 -12.73 -3.17
C THR A 55 15.37 -14.03 -2.50
N SER A 56 16.58 -14.46 -2.87
CA SER A 56 17.19 -15.68 -2.40
C SER A 56 18.70 -15.51 -2.42
N LEU A 57 19.39 -16.13 -1.47
CA LEU A 57 20.84 -16.27 -1.50
C LEU A 57 21.30 -17.26 -2.57
N VAL A 58 20.42 -18.11 -3.12
CA VAL A 58 20.80 -19.19 -4.04
C VAL A 58 21.53 -18.69 -5.30
N PRO A 59 21.09 -17.64 -6.02
CA PRO A 59 21.85 -17.09 -7.14
C PRO A 59 23.25 -16.63 -6.71
N ALA A 60 23.36 -15.99 -5.54
CA ALA A 60 24.62 -15.53 -4.96
C ALA A 60 25.55 -16.70 -4.61
N LEU A 61 25.00 -17.81 -4.09
CA LEU A 61 25.72 -19.04 -3.77
C LEU A 61 26.15 -19.82 -5.03
N ARG A 62 25.33 -19.82 -6.08
CA ARG A 62 25.66 -20.43 -7.38
C ARG A 62 26.80 -19.73 -8.13
N CYS A 63 27.29 -18.59 -7.63
CA CYS A 63 28.49 -17.96 -8.15
C CYS A 63 29.78 -18.62 -7.66
N PHE A 64 29.74 -19.43 -6.59
CA PHE A 64 30.88 -20.23 -6.16
C PHE A 64 31.18 -21.36 -7.15
N PRO A 65 32.41 -21.91 -7.17
CA PRO A 65 32.76 -23.03 -8.02
C PRO A 65 31.88 -24.26 -7.83
N ASP A 66 31.62 -24.96 -8.93
CA ASP A 66 30.72 -26.11 -8.97
C ASP A 66 31.19 -27.31 -8.14
N ASP A 67 32.50 -27.42 -7.91
CA ASP A 67 33.15 -28.47 -7.10
C ASP A 67 33.08 -28.21 -5.60
N LEU A 68 32.59 -27.03 -5.17
CA LEU A 68 32.34 -26.71 -3.78
C LEU A 68 31.09 -27.42 -3.22
N TRP A 69 30.13 -27.74 -4.09
CA TRP A 69 28.80 -28.18 -3.71
C TRP A 69 28.61 -29.69 -3.95
N ASP A 70 27.92 -30.38 -3.03
CA ASP A 70 27.43 -31.73 -3.30
C ASP A 70 26.33 -31.70 -4.37
N ARG A 71 26.49 -32.47 -5.45
CA ARG A 71 25.50 -32.58 -6.54
C ARG A 71 24.67 -33.86 -6.47
N SER A 72 24.80 -34.66 -5.41
CA SER A 72 24.12 -35.95 -5.27
C SER A 72 22.60 -35.83 -5.02
N ALA A 73 22.09 -34.63 -4.72
CA ALA A 73 20.66 -34.37 -4.56
C ALA A 73 20.03 -33.69 -5.79
N ASP A 74 18.73 -33.93 -5.97
CA ASP A 74 17.87 -33.44 -7.07
C ASP A 74 18.15 -31.97 -7.44
N PRO A 75 18.52 -31.65 -8.71
CA PRO A 75 18.81 -30.28 -9.15
C PRO A 75 17.61 -29.32 -9.02
N ALA A 76 16.40 -29.83 -8.81
CA ALA A 76 15.19 -29.06 -8.53
C ALA A 76 14.95 -28.79 -7.02
N LYS A 77 15.63 -29.51 -6.11
CA LYS A 77 15.49 -29.35 -4.65
C LYS A 77 16.77 -28.79 -4.04
N LEU A 78 16.69 -27.52 -3.66
CA LEU A 78 17.81 -26.71 -3.17
C LEU A 78 18.23 -27.05 -1.73
N SER A 79 17.55 -27.98 -1.06
CA SER A 79 17.71 -28.28 0.37
C SER A 79 19.00 -29.03 0.76
N PHE A 80 20.01 -29.06 -0.12
CA PHE A 80 21.20 -29.92 0.05
C PHE A 80 22.51 -29.28 -0.44
N LEU A 81 22.63 -27.94 -0.41
CA LEU A 81 23.94 -27.31 -0.61
C LEU A 81 24.83 -27.60 0.61
N GLU A 82 25.57 -28.70 0.53
CA GLU A 82 26.62 -29.07 1.47
C GLU A 82 28.00 -28.76 0.89
N ILE A 83 28.88 -28.27 1.75
CA ILE A 83 30.25 -27.87 1.40
C ILE A 83 31.11 -29.14 1.31
N GLN A 84 31.65 -29.44 0.13
CA GLN A 84 32.45 -30.65 -0.13
C GLN A 84 33.94 -30.48 0.14
N ARG A 85 34.43 -29.23 0.11
CA ARG A 85 35.83 -28.90 0.37
C ARG A 85 35.96 -27.55 1.08
N PRO A 86 37.07 -27.30 1.80
CA PRO A 86 37.37 -25.98 2.34
C PRO A 86 37.43 -24.91 1.23
N LEU A 87 37.00 -23.69 1.55
CA LEU A 87 37.14 -22.56 0.63
C LEU A 87 38.60 -22.14 0.50
N VAL A 88 38.97 -21.76 -0.71
CA VAL A 88 40.22 -21.10 -1.04
C VAL A 88 39.93 -19.65 -1.46
N PRO A 89 40.90 -18.72 -1.34
CA PRO A 89 40.68 -17.31 -1.69
C PRO A 89 40.07 -17.08 -3.08
N ALA A 90 40.48 -17.87 -4.08
CA ALA A 90 39.98 -17.76 -5.46
C ALA A 90 38.48 -18.09 -5.62
N ASP A 91 37.88 -18.83 -4.68
CA ASP A 91 36.45 -19.16 -4.73
C ASP A 91 35.56 -17.91 -4.61
N TRP A 92 36.09 -16.82 -4.05
CA TRP A 92 35.38 -15.56 -3.82
C TRP A 92 35.42 -14.59 -5.00
N ASP A 93 36.30 -14.80 -5.99
CA ASP A 93 36.50 -13.87 -7.11
C ASP A 93 35.21 -13.62 -7.90
N ARG A 94 34.46 -14.69 -8.19
CA ARG A 94 33.20 -14.62 -8.93
C ARG A 94 32.04 -14.13 -8.06
N PRO A 95 31.77 -14.65 -6.85
CA PRO A 95 30.74 -14.13 -5.96
C PRO A 95 30.83 -12.61 -5.76
N LEU A 96 32.01 -12.10 -5.37
CA LEU A 96 32.20 -10.68 -5.06
C LEU A 96 31.95 -9.74 -6.26
N LEU A 97 32.14 -10.23 -7.49
CA LEU A 97 31.83 -9.47 -8.71
C LEU A 97 30.34 -9.15 -8.85
N TYR A 98 29.48 -10.07 -8.41
CA TYR A 98 28.03 -9.96 -8.52
C TYR A 98 27.39 -9.41 -7.25
N TRP A 99 27.90 -9.80 -6.08
CA TRP A 99 27.34 -9.41 -4.78
C TRP A 99 27.34 -7.91 -4.55
N LYS A 100 28.34 -7.19 -5.06
CA LYS A 100 28.38 -5.72 -5.02
C LYS A 100 27.25 -5.03 -5.81
N ARG A 101 26.57 -5.76 -6.72
CA ARG A 101 25.48 -5.25 -7.55
C ARG A 101 24.12 -5.39 -6.87
N ILE A 102 24.02 -6.20 -5.81
CA ILE A 102 22.81 -6.39 -5.02
C ILE A 102 22.53 -5.12 -4.21
N LYS A 103 21.34 -4.56 -4.39
CA LYS A 103 20.86 -3.31 -3.77
C LYS A 103 19.63 -3.53 -2.89
N SER A 104 18.78 -4.50 -3.26
CA SER A 104 17.57 -4.84 -2.52
C SER A 104 17.52 -6.35 -2.32
N PHE A 105 17.27 -6.80 -1.10
CA PHE A 105 17.22 -8.22 -0.77
C PHE A 105 15.92 -8.57 -0.03
N TYR A 106 15.07 -9.39 -0.63
CA TYR A 106 13.75 -9.75 -0.11
C TYR A 106 13.69 -11.20 0.33
N MET A 107 13.86 -11.42 1.62
CA MET A 107 13.90 -12.75 2.23
C MET A 107 12.50 -13.12 2.75
N SER A 108 11.56 -13.42 1.85
CA SER A 108 10.14 -13.59 2.22
C SER A 108 9.41 -14.82 1.67
N PHE A 109 10.00 -15.66 0.82
CA PHE A 109 9.22 -16.72 0.15
C PHE A 109 9.89 -18.10 0.03
N PHE A 110 10.97 -18.37 0.76
CA PHE A 110 11.69 -19.64 0.61
C PHE A 110 11.65 -20.54 1.84
N ASP A 111 11.36 -21.81 1.55
CA ASP A 111 11.41 -22.96 2.44
C ASP A 111 12.67 -22.88 3.35
N PRO A 112 12.51 -22.86 4.69
CA PRO A 112 13.61 -22.77 5.66
C PRO A 112 14.65 -23.89 5.52
N ASN A 113 14.40 -24.88 4.67
CA ASN A 113 15.32 -25.97 4.34
C ASN A 113 16.25 -25.69 3.15
N CYS A 114 16.22 -24.52 2.48
CA CYS A 114 17.01 -24.30 1.25
C CYS A 114 18.52 -24.05 1.46
N ILE A 115 18.98 -23.67 2.66
CA ILE A 115 20.39 -23.36 2.93
C ILE A 115 20.77 -23.97 4.27
N SER A 116 21.77 -24.83 4.28
CA SER A 116 22.21 -25.47 5.52
C SER A 116 22.80 -24.43 6.50
N PRO A 117 22.58 -24.58 7.82
CA PRO A 117 23.24 -23.74 8.83
C PRO A 117 24.77 -23.71 8.72
N ALA A 118 25.38 -24.77 8.20
CA ALA A 118 26.80 -24.84 7.92
C ALA A 118 27.25 -23.82 6.84
N VAL A 119 26.45 -23.64 5.78
CA VAL A 119 26.71 -22.62 4.75
C VAL A 119 26.59 -21.21 5.33
N ILE A 120 25.60 -20.98 6.21
CA ILE A 120 25.42 -19.70 6.90
C ILE A 120 26.67 -19.33 7.72
N GLU A 121 27.13 -20.25 8.56
CA GLU A 121 28.33 -20.04 9.38
C GLU A 121 29.60 -19.93 8.54
N MET A 122 29.71 -20.71 7.46
CA MET A 122 30.79 -20.57 6.48
C MET A 122 30.84 -19.16 5.90
N LEU A 123 29.71 -18.61 5.44
CA LEU A 123 29.64 -17.26 4.92
C LEU A 123 30.07 -16.23 5.98
N ARG A 124 29.59 -16.39 7.22
CA ARG A 124 29.92 -15.49 8.32
C ARG A 124 31.41 -15.51 8.70
N ILE A 125 32.06 -16.67 8.65
CA ILE A 125 33.46 -16.86 9.08
C ILE A 125 34.45 -16.59 7.94
N CYS A 126 34.15 -17.07 6.74
CA CYS A 126 35.10 -17.12 5.64
C CYS A 126 34.97 -15.95 4.64
N CYS A 127 33.90 -15.14 4.72
CA CYS A 127 33.73 -14.03 3.80
C CYS A 127 34.89 -13.02 3.95
N PRO A 128 35.63 -12.72 2.87
CA PRO A 128 36.78 -11.82 2.93
C PRO A 128 36.37 -10.35 3.07
N THR A 129 35.08 -10.03 2.91
CA THR A 129 34.55 -8.67 3.05
C THR A 129 33.82 -8.50 4.38
N ARG A 130 33.93 -7.29 4.95
CA ARG A 130 33.22 -6.91 6.18
C ARG A 130 31.71 -6.88 6.01
N GLU A 131 31.26 -6.58 4.79
CA GLU A 131 29.85 -6.51 4.40
C GLU A 131 29.60 -7.57 3.33
N PHE A 132 28.56 -8.38 3.51
CA PHE A 132 28.22 -9.45 2.58
C PHE A 132 27.77 -8.87 1.23
N PHE A 133 26.87 -7.90 1.27
CA PHE A 133 26.39 -7.13 0.12
C PHE A 133 26.73 -5.65 0.32
N PRO A 134 27.91 -5.18 -0.14
CA PRO A 134 28.37 -3.81 0.12
C PRO A 134 27.54 -2.72 -0.60
N GLY A 135 26.67 -3.12 -1.52
CA GLY A 135 25.73 -2.26 -2.24
C GLY A 135 24.32 -2.25 -1.68
N LEU A 136 24.04 -3.05 -0.64
CA LEU A 136 22.70 -3.25 -0.10
C LEU A 136 22.16 -1.97 0.55
N ARG A 137 20.93 -1.63 0.19
CA ARG A 137 20.20 -0.43 0.62
C ARG A 137 18.83 -0.78 1.19
N GLU A 138 18.20 -1.82 0.68
CA GLU A 138 16.87 -2.28 1.10
C GLU A 138 16.95 -3.73 1.52
N PHE A 139 16.42 -4.05 2.70
CA PHE A 139 16.41 -5.41 3.22
C PHE A 139 15.04 -5.73 3.80
N TRP A 140 14.41 -6.79 3.28
CA TRP A 140 13.14 -7.30 3.76
C TRP A 140 13.32 -8.69 4.34
N TRP A 141 12.70 -8.94 5.48
CA TRP A 141 12.76 -10.23 6.15
C TRP A 141 11.43 -10.55 6.81
N HIS A 142 10.76 -11.60 6.30
CA HIS A 142 9.42 -12.03 6.72
C HIS A 142 9.42 -13.48 7.24
N ASP A 143 10.51 -13.95 7.85
CA ASP A 143 10.59 -15.33 8.37
C ASP A 143 10.20 -15.36 9.85
N GLU A 144 9.21 -16.20 10.17
CA GLU A 144 8.71 -16.44 11.54
C GLU A 144 9.64 -17.38 12.34
N THR A 145 10.68 -17.94 11.72
CA THR A 145 11.59 -18.88 12.37
C THR A 145 12.86 -18.19 12.91
N SER A 146 13.07 -18.32 14.22
CA SER A 146 14.25 -17.79 14.93
C SER A 146 15.60 -18.35 14.45
N ALA A 147 15.57 -19.47 13.69
CA ALA A 147 16.75 -20.15 13.17
C ALA A 147 17.56 -19.29 12.17
N GLN A 148 16.98 -18.23 11.59
CA GLN A 148 17.62 -17.40 10.58
C GLN A 148 18.01 -15.99 11.09
N LEU A 149 17.83 -15.68 12.37
CA LEU A 149 18.24 -14.39 12.95
C LEU A 149 19.76 -14.14 12.84
N SER A 150 20.57 -15.21 12.88
CA SER A 150 22.02 -15.14 12.68
C SER A 150 22.39 -14.69 11.25
N LEU A 151 21.58 -15.06 10.25
CA LEU A 151 21.73 -14.58 8.88
C LEU A 151 21.39 -13.11 8.76
N LEU A 152 20.38 -12.62 9.47
CA LEU A 152 20.04 -11.21 9.36
C LEU A 152 21.22 -10.31 9.74
N ALA A 153 21.98 -10.68 10.79
CA ALA A 153 23.11 -9.91 11.28
C ALA A 153 24.24 -9.69 10.25
N ILE A 154 24.35 -10.54 9.21
CA ILE A 154 25.37 -10.41 8.14
C ILE A 154 24.97 -9.41 7.06
N PHE A 155 23.68 -9.04 6.96
CA PHE A 155 23.18 -8.06 5.99
C PHE A 155 23.10 -6.64 6.54
N LEU A 156 23.21 -6.47 7.86
CA LEU A 156 23.22 -5.15 8.49
C LEU A 156 24.48 -4.36 8.12
N SER A 157 24.28 -3.19 7.52
CA SER A 157 25.34 -2.28 7.09
C SER A 157 24.92 -0.82 7.34
N PRO A 158 25.86 0.09 7.62
CA PRO A 158 25.60 1.51 7.70
C PRO A 158 25.13 2.13 6.38
N ARG A 159 25.21 1.39 5.26
CA ARG A 159 24.67 1.83 3.95
C ARG A 159 23.18 1.53 3.77
N LEU A 160 22.60 0.72 4.66
CA LEU A 160 21.19 0.36 4.60
C LEU A 160 20.31 1.60 4.80
N LYS A 161 19.30 1.74 3.94
CA LYS A 161 18.36 2.87 3.90
C LYS A 161 16.96 2.47 4.27
N SER A 162 16.55 1.27 3.89
CA SER A 162 15.25 0.72 4.20
C SER A 162 15.38 -0.67 4.81
N ILE A 163 14.61 -0.91 5.85
CA ILE A 163 14.54 -2.22 6.50
C ILE A 163 13.09 -2.56 6.83
N HIS A 164 12.68 -3.77 6.47
CA HIS A 164 11.34 -4.29 6.75
C HIS A 164 11.46 -5.61 7.47
N LEU A 165 11.07 -5.63 8.73
CA LEU A 165 11.20 -6.77 9.63
C LEU A 165 9.85 -7.04 10.29
N TYR A 166 9.56 -8.30 10.54
CA TYR A 166 8.41 -8.73 11.34
C TYR A 166 8.93 -9.32 12.66
N PRO A 167 9.51 -8.50 13.56
CA PRO A 167 10.19 -9.04 14.74
C PRO A 167 9.19 -9.67 15.70
N GLY A 168 9.49 -10.88 16.17
CA GLY A 168 8.87 -11.41 17.37
C GLY A 168 9.40 -10.73 18.65
N GLU A 169 9.03 -11.30 19.79
CA GLU A 169 9.39 -10.80 21.13
C GLU A 169 10.47 -11.64 21.84
N SER A 170 11.16 -12.53 21.13
CA SER A 170 12.27 -13.26 21.74
C SER A 170 13.41 -12.30 22.10
N MET A 171 14.19 -12.64 23.13
CA MET A 171 15.33 -11.81 23.55
C MET A 171 16.34 -11.56 22.42
N MET A 172 16.46 -12.50 21.48
CA MET A 172 17.34 -12.35 20.32
C MET A 172 16.80 -11.30 19.34
N GLU A 173 15.49 -11.29 19.07
CA GLU A 173 14.83 -10.29 18.21
C GLU A 173 14.89 -8.90 18.84
N LEU A 174 14.66 -8.78 20.15
CA LEU A 174 14.79 -7.52 20.86
C LEU A 174 16.23 -6.99 20.83
N SER A 175 17.23 -7.87 20.98
CA SER A 175 18.65 -7.50 20.87
C SER A 175 19.01 -7.06 19.45
N LEU A 176 18.41 -7.70 18.45
CA LEU A 176 18.55 -7.31 17.06
C LEU A 176 17.98 -5.92 16.81
N LEU A 177 16.76 -5.64 17.28
CA LEU A 177 16.11 -4.34 17.13
C LEU A 177 17.00 -3.19 17.63
N ARG A 178 17.63 -3.37 18.80
CA ARG A 178 18.60 -2.40 19.35
C ARG A 178 19.87 -2.29 18.50
N THR A 179 20.33 -3.39 17.93
CA THR A 179 21.53 -3.44 17.08
C THR A 179 21.34 -2.68 15.76
N LEU A 180 20.12 -2.57 15.24
CA LEU A 180 19.81 -1.81 14.03
C LEU A 180 20.24 -0.36 14.17
N GLY A 181 19.94 0.28 15.30
CA GLY A 181 20.31 1.66 15.56
C GLY A 181 21.82 1.90 15.55
N ILE A 182 22.60 0.87 15.90
CA ILE A 182 24.06 0.93 15.96
C ILE A 182 24.69 0.64 14.59
N LYS A 183 24.20 -0.39 13.90
CA LYS A 183 24.77 -0.86 12.64
C LYS A 183 24.24 -0.11 11.42
N CYS A 184 23.02 0.41 11.50
CA CYS A 184 22.30 1.06 10.40
C CYS A 184 21.82 2.47 10.83
N PRO A 185 22.70 3.37 11.29
CA PRO A 185 22.29 4.69 11.82
C PRO A 185 21.69 5.63 10.76
N ASP A 186 21.86 5.29 9.49
CA ASP A 186 21.52 6.09 8.32
C ASP A 186 20.22 5.63 7.64
N LEU A 187 19.42 4.79 8.33
CA LEU A 187 18.10 4.36 7.90
C LEU A 187 17.16 5.56 7.72
N THR A 188 16.44 5.53 6.61
CA THR A 188 15.41 6.50 6.23
C THR A 188 14.02 5.88 6.24
N GLU A 189 13.92 4.56 6.11
CA GLU A 189 12.67 3.82 6.15
C GLU A 189 12.81 2.61 7.07
N VAL A 190 11.85 2.45 7.96
CA VAL A 190 11.75 1.32 8.89
C VAL A 190 10.31 0.83 8.90
N ASP A 191 10.13 -0.43 8.55
CA ASP A 191 8.86 -1.13 8.67
C ASP A 191 9.00 -2.28 9.67
N LEU A 192 8.22 -2.20 10.73
CA LEU A 192 8.18 -3.16 11.83
C LEU A 192 6.77 -3.72 12.02
N ARG A 193 5.87 -3.56 11.04
CA ARG A 193 4.55 -4.21 11.10
C ARG A 193 4.78 -5.72 11.17
N GLY A 194 4.14 -6.41 12.12
CA GLY A 194 4.32 -7.85 12.38
C GLY A 194 3.16 -8.69 11.84
N THR A 195 3.36 -10.00 11.67
CA THR A 195 2.24 -10.95 11.45
C THR A 195 1.61 -11.27 12.81
N TYR A 196 0.42 -10.71 13.04
CA TYR A 196 -0.50 -11.00 14.16
C TYR A 196 0.01 -10.76 15.58
N ARG A 197 -0.36 -9.64 16.22
CA ARG A 197 -0.47 -9.59 17.69
C ARG A 197 -1.70 -8.81 18.17
N ARG A 198 -2.79 -9.55 18.37
CA ARG A 198 -4.00 -9.19 19.15
C ARG A 198 -3.75 -8.93 20.65
N PHE A 199 -2.50 -8.72 21.07
CA PHE A 199 -2.11 -8.60 22.47
C PHE A 199 -1.27 -7.35 22.69
N ALA A 200 -1.39 -6.78 23.88
CA ALA A 200 -0.61 -5.61 24.25
C ALA A 200 0.90 -5.90 24.14
N PRO A 201 1.70 -4.96 23.57
CA PRO A 201 3.12 -5.15 23.35
C PRO A 201 3.86 -5.37 24.67
N ALA A 202 4.80 -6.31 24.70
CA ALA A 202 5.61 -6.53 25.90
C ALA A 202 6.43 -5.27 26.27
N PRO A 203 6.57 -4.91 27.56
CA PRO A 203 7.32 -3.70 27.97
C PRO A 203 8.77 -3.65 27.45
N LEU A 204 9.42 -4.80 27.32
CA LEU A 204 10.78 -4.89 26.79
C LEU A 204 10.85 -4.63 25.28
N PHE A 205 9.79 -4.93 24.53
CA PHE A 205 9.67 -4.56 23.13
C PHE A 205 9.60 -3.04 23.00
N LEU A 206 8.68 -2.40 23.73
CA LEU A 206 8.52 -0.95 23.75
C LEU A 206 9.82 -0.22 24.11
N GLN A 207 10.54 -0.71 25.12
CA GLN A 207 11.85 -0.15 25.49
C GLN A 207 12.87 -0.28 24.35
N SER A 208 12.97 -1.47 23.74
CA SER A 208 13.94 -1.73 22.67
C SER A 208 13.64 -0.89 21.42
N LEU A 209 12.35 -0.69 21.14
CA LEU A 209 11.87 0.17 20.07
C LEU A 209 12.18 1.64 20.33
N LEU A 210 11.97 2.13 21.56
CA LEU A 210 12.31 3.50 21.93
C LEU A 210 13.83 3.76 21.80
N GLU A 211 14.66 2.81 22.20
CA GLU A 211 16.13 2.87 22.02
C GLU A 211 16.51 2.94 20.53
N LEU A 212 15.86 2.13 19.68
CA LEU A 212 16.03 2.18 18.23
C LEU A 212 15.65 3.55 17.67
N LEU A 213 14.40 3.99 17.86
CA LEU A 213 13.91 5.26 17.32
C LEU A 213 14.75 6.45 17.78
N SER A 214 15.26 6.41 19.01
CA SER A 214 16.15 7.43 19.56
C SER A 214 17.45 7.56 18.76
N SER A 215 17.94 6.49 18.14
CA SER A 215 19.16 6.48 17.33
C SER A 215 18.96 6.94 15.88
N LEU A 216 17.74 6.83 15.34
CA LEU A 216 17.46 7.04 13.92
C LEU A 216 17.09 8.51 13.63
N LYS A 217 18.11 9.34 13.43
CA LYS A 217 17.92 10.80 13.22
C LYS A 217 17.47 11.19 11.81
N ARG A 218 17.59 10.27 10.84
CA ARG A 218 17.26 10.49 9.42
C ARG A 218 16.00 9.74 8.99
N LEU A 219 15.24 9.21 9.94
CA LEU A 219 14.03 8.45 9.64
C LEU A 219 12.99 9.35 8.98
N GLU A 220 12.60 9.00 7.76
CA GLU A 220 11.58 9.68 6.95
C GLU A 220 10.26 8.91 6.92
N THR A 221 10.32 7.57 6.95
CA THR A 221 9.17 6.69 6.91
C THR A 221 9.24 5.67 8.03
N LEU A 222 8.17 5.58 8.82
CA LEU A 222 8.02 4.61 9.89
C LEU A 222 6.69 3.89 9.74
N CYS A 223 6.75 2.58 9.56
CA CYS A 223 5.60 1.69 9.64
C CYS A 223 5.75 0.83 10.88
N ILE A 224 4.75 0.81 11.74
CA ILE A 224 4.85 0.15 13.04
C ILE A 224 3.51 -0.37 13.52
N CYS A 225 3.52 -1.44 14.31
CA CYS A 225 2.34 -1.94 15.00
C CYS A 225 2.41 -1.68 16.51
N SER A 226 1.25 -1.56 17.16
CA SER A 226 1.12 -1.64 18.63
C SER A 226 2.06 -0.71 19.43
N ILE A 227 1.83 0.60 19.37
CA ILE A 227 2.58 1.62 20.11
C ILE A 227 1.83 2.12 21.35
N ASP A 228 2.56 2.61 22.35
CA ASP A 228 2.01 3.30 23.53
C ASP A 228 2.17 4.84 23.44
N ALA A 229 1.73 5.55 24.48
CA ALA A 229 1.79 7.01 24.55
C ALA A 229 3.23 7.53 24.53
N ALA A 230 4.15 6.83 25.17
CA ALA A 230 5.54 7.25 25.29
C ALA A 230 6.24 7.17 23.92
N ILE A 231 6.01 6.07 23.19
CA ILE A 231 6.54 5.87 21.84
C ILE A 231 5.92 6.85 20.86
N PHE A 232 4.58 7.02 20.88
CA PHE A 232 3.93 7.99 20.00
C PHE A 232 4.47 9.41 20.20
N ASN A 233 4.62 9.85 21.45
CA ASN A 233 5.21 11.15 21.76
C ASN A 233 6.69 11.27 21.34
N HIS A 234 7.42 10.16 21.34
CA HIS A 234 8.79 10.14 20.81
C HIS A 234 8.81 10.26 19.29
N ILE A 235 7.98 9.47 18.59
CA ILE A 235 7.82 9.50 17.14
C ILE A 235 7.45 10.91 16.67
N ALA A 236 6.53 11.57 17.38
CA ALA A 236 6.13 12.94 17.08
C ALA A 236 7.31 13.91 17.02
N ARG A 237 8.38 13.68 17.79
CA ARG A 237 9.55 14.57 17.85
C ARG A 237 10.65 14.21 16.83
N LEU A 238 10.43 13.22 15.98
CA LEU A 238 11.40 12.85 14.95
C LEU A 238 11.49 13.97 13.90
N PRO A 239 12.70 14.51 13.65
CA PRO A 239 12.85 15.76 12.91
C PRO A 239 12.62 15.62 11.40
N CYS A 240 12.73 14.41 10.85
CA CYS A 240 12.67 14.16 9.41
C CYS A 240 11.49 13.28 9.01
N LEU A 241 10.62 12.89 9.95
CA LEU A 241 9.54 11.94 9.70
C LEU A 241 8.46 12.58 8.83
N LYS A 242 8.29 12.04 7.62
CA LYS A 242 7.33 12.48 6.61
C LYS A 242 6.13 11.56 6.50
N SER A 243 6.32 10.25 6.74
CA SER A 243 5.24 9.26 6.63
C SER A 243 5.23 8.37 7.86
N LEU A 244 4.06 8.28 8.50
CA LEU A 244 3.81 7.43 9.65
C LEU A 244 2.63 6.51 9.33
N VAL A 245 2.89 5.20 9.38
CA VAL A 245 1.87 4.16 9.33
C VAL A 245 1.83 3.49 10.70
N VAL A 246 0.68 3.52 11.36
CA VAL A 246 0.46 2.79 12.62
C VAL A 246 -0.64 1.77 12.39
N ASP A 247 -0.26 0.50 12.51
CA ASP A 247 -1.17 -0.63 12.44
C ASP A 247 -1.56 -1.07 13.86
N GLU A 248 -2.83 -1.41 14.07
CA GLU A 248 -3.42 -1.70 15.39
C GLU A 248 -2.97 -0.68 16.47
N PRO A 249 -3.24 0.63 16.31
CA PRO A 249 -2.94 1.59 17.37
C PRO A 249 -3.80 1.25 18.60
N TRP A 250 -3.17 0.73 19.64
CA TRP A 250 -3.85 0.41 20.90
C TRP A 250 -4.46 1.66 21.50
N PRO A 251 -5.52 1.54 22.34
CA PRO A 251 -6.06 2.67 23.07
C PRO A 251 -4.94 3.29 23.89
N VAL A 252 -4.42 4.40 23.39
CA VAL A 252 -3.40 5.15 24.09
C VAL A 252 -4.19 6.08 25.00
N ASP A 253 -3.93 6.00 26.30
CA ASP A 253 -4.25 7.09 27.22
C ASP A 253 -3.38 8.30 26.82
N PHE A 254 -3.68 8.93 25.68
CA PHE A 254 -2.90 10.03 25.09
C PHE A 254 -2.83 11.23 26.03
N ILE A 255 -3.72 11.29 27.01
CA ILE A 255 -3.93 12.47 27.85
C ILE A 255 -4.15 12.01 29.29
N SER A 256 -3.06 12.06 30.06
CA SER A 256 -3.12 12.13 31.53
C SER A 256 -1.95 12.91 32.10
N ASP A 257 -0.83 13.04 31.38
CA ASP A 257 0.29 13.89 31.81
C ASP A 257 0.30 15.19 31.03
N GLY A 258 0.28 16.33 31.74
CA GLY A 258 0.26 17.70 31.21
C GLY A 258 1.52 18.13 30.44
N GLY A 259 2.00 17.30 29.52
CA GLY A 259 3.08 17.57 28.59
C GLY A 259 2.65 18.43 27.40
N SER A 260 3.63 18.96 26.68
CA SER A 260 3.43 19.64 25.39
C SER A 260 2.79 18.67 24.40
N ALA A 261 1.81 19.15 23.62
CA ALA A 261 1.20 18.38 22.54
C ALA A 261 2.29 17.80 21.61
N PRO A 262 2.12 16.55 21.12
CA PRO A 262 2.99 15.98 20.11
C PRO A 262 3.01 16.90 18.89
N ASN A 263 4.22 17.15 18.39
CA ASN A 263 4.46 18.11 17.32
C ASN A 263 5.31 17.47 16.24
N PHE A 264 4.66 17.02 15.18
CA PHE A 264 5.30 16.43 14.01
C PHE A 264 5.82 17.54 13.10
N PRO A 265 7.15 17.74 12.93
CA PRO A 265 7.67 18.91 12.21
C PRO A 265 7.53 18.81 10.69
N GLU A 266 7.63 17.61 10.12
CA GLU A 266 7.71 17.37 8.66
C GLU A 266 6.68 16.35 8.15
N LEU A 267 5.68 15.97 8.98
CA LEU A 267 4.78 14.85 8.65
C LEU A 267 3.81 15.22 7.52
N GLU A 268 3.95 14.55 6.39
CA GLU A 268 3.09 14.74 5.22
C GLU A 268 2.01 13.66 5.10
N GLN A 269 2.23 12.47 5.65
CA GLN A 269 1.33 11.32 5.50
C GLN A 269 1.10 10.65 6.86
N LEU A 270 -0.17 10.42 7.19
CA LEU A 270 -0.60 9.67 8.36
C LEU A 270 -1.52 8.54 7.90
N SER A 271 -1.17 7.31 8.23
CA SER A 271 -2.01 6.14 7.98
C SER A 271 -2.24 5.38 9.29
N LEU A 272 -3.50 5.13 9.64
CA LEU A 272 -3.89 4.36 10.81
C LEU A 272 -4.70 3.16 10.35
N TRP A 273 -4.17 1.97 10.51
CA TRP A 273 -4.79 0.71 10.07
C TRP A 273 -5.23 -0.10 11.27
N SER A 274 -6.25 -0.96 11.09
CA SER A 274 -6.87 -1.73 12.18
C SER A 274 -7.16 -0.90 13.45
N THR A 275 -7.45 0.38 13.28
CA THR A 275 -7.64 1.35 14.38
C THR A 275 -9.09 1.33 14.86
N THR A 276 -9.34 1.94 16.03
CA THR A 276 -10.71 2.29 16.44
C THR A 276 -11.00 3.75 16.09
N PRO A 277 -12.27 4.10 15.84
CA PRO A 277 -12.65 5.48 15.53
C PRO A 277 -12.29 6.50 16.60
N ASP A 278 -12.40 6.15 17.90
CA ASP A 278 -12.04 7.04 19.00
C ASP A 278 -10.52 7.31 19.06
N VAL A 279 -9.71 6.28 18.78
CA VAL A 279 -8.24 6.44 18.69
C VAL A 279 -7.89 7.33 17.51
N SER A 280 -8.52 7.13 16.34
CA SER A 280 -8.32 8.00 15.18
C SER A 280 -8.70 9.45 15.45
N CYS A 281 -9.86 9.69 16.09
CA CYS A 281 -10.28 11.03 16.50
C CYS A 281 -9.23 11.68 17.41
N THR A 282 -8.81 10.96 18.45
CA THR A 282 -7.84 11.46 19.43
C THR A 282 -6.51 11.81 18.75
N ILE A 283 -5.98 10.92 17.89
CA ILE A 283 -4.74 11.17 17.16
C ILE A 283 -4.87 12.40 16.26
N VAL A 284 -5.95 12.51 15.48
CA VAL A 284 -6.18 13.65 14.58
C VAL A 284 -6.30 14.98 15.36
N GLU A 285 -7.03 14.98 16.47
CA GLU A 285 -7.14 16.13 17.37
C GLU A 285 -5.77 16.55 17.94
N THR A 286 -4.91 15.56 18.19
CA THR A 286 -3.62 15.81 18.81
C THR A 286 -2.55 16.26 17.80
N ILE A 287 -2.57 15.77 16.55
CA ILE A 287 -1.48 15.98 15.59
C ILE A 287 -1.38 17.43 15.07
N SER A 288 -2.47 18.21 15.05
CA SER A 288 -2.50 19.66 14.72
C SER A 288 -1.45 20.12 13.68
N HIS A 289 -1.31 19.38 12.57
CA HIS A 289 -0.21 19.56 11.60
C HIS A 289 -0.69 20.25 10.32
N ARG A 290 -0.04 21.37 9.97
CA ARG A 290 -0.42 22.17 8.80
C ARG A 290 0.17 21.67 7.48
N GLY A 291 1.15 20.78 7.52
CA GLY A 291 1.80 20.22 6.32
C GLY A 291 1.22 18.89 5.86
N LEU A 292 0.22 18.34 6.56
CA LEU A 292 -0.35 17.03 6.24
C LEU A 292 -1.01 17.07 4.86
N ARG A 293 -0.66 16.10 4.02
CA ARG A 293 -1.09 15.95 2.62
C ARG A 293 -1.96 14.72 2.41
N GLN A 294 -1.79 13.70 3.24
CA GLN A 294 -2.54 12.46 3.16
C GLN A 294 -2.97 11.99 4.54
N ILE A 295 -4.23 11.60 4.63
CA ILE A 295 -4.80 10.85 5.74
C ILE A 295 -5.38 9.56 5.17
N ASP A 296 -5.01 8.45 5.78
CA ASP A 296 -5.55 7.13 5.50
C ASP A 296 -5.99 6.47 6.80
N LEU A 297 -7.27 6.12 6.90
CA LEU A 297 -7.88 5.51 8.08
C LEU A 297 -8.61 4.24 7.64
N MET A 298 -8.15 3.10 8.13
CA MET A 298 -8.77 1.80 7.85
C MET A 298 -9.29 1.18 9.14
N PHE A 299 -10.59 0.88 9.15
CA PHE A 299 -11.31 0.31 10.29
C PHE A 299 -11.64 -1.16 10.02
N GLU A 300 -10.85 -2.07 10.60
CA GLU A 300 -11.01 -3.53 10.40
C GLU A 300 -11.63 -4.27 11.59
N THR A 301 -11.54 -3.68 12.79
CA THR A 301 -11.94 -4.34 14.05
C THR A 301 -13.21 -3.75 14.65
N VAL A 302 -13.41 -2.44 14.50
CA VAL A 302 -14.55 -1.67 15.01
C VAL A 302 -14.95 -0.65 13.96
N PHE A 303 -16.16 -0.77 13.43
CA PHE A 303 -16.70 0.17 12.44
C PHE A 303 -17.33 1.39 13.13
N PRO A 304 -17.10 2.62 12.64
CA PRO A 304 -17.76 3.80 13.15
C PRO A 304 -19.24 3.85 12.76
N ASP A 305 -20.12 4.11 13.72
CA ASP A 305 -21.48 4.51 13.42
C ASP A 305 -21.54 5.95 12.84
N ALA A 306 -22.73 6.43 12.50
CA ALA A 306 -22.94 7.75 11.92
C ALA A 306 -22.49 8.88 12.83
N GLN A 307 -22.74 8.77 14.15
CA GLN A 307 -22.34 9.79 15.11
C GLN A 307 -20.81 9.86 15.24
N THR A 308 -20.16 8.70 15.26
CA THR A 308 -18.71 8.58 15.39
C THR A 308 -18.00 9.04 14.13
N THR A 309 -18.54 8.70 12.96
CA THR A 309 -18.08 9.22 11.66
C THR A 309 -18.19 10.75 11.61
N ALA A 310 -19.28 11.32 12.09
CA ALA A 310 -19.45 12.77 12.15
C ALA A 310 -18.43 13.45 13.07
N ARG A 311 -18.13 12.85 14.24
CA ARG A 311 -17.06 13.32 15.14
C ARG A 311 -15.70 13.28 14.44
N LEU A 312 -15.39 12.19 13.75
CA LEU A 312 -14.14 12.03 13.02
C LEU A 312 -13.97 13.08 11.92
N TYR A 313 -15.00 13.29 11.09
CA TYR A 313 -14.95 14.29 10.03
C TYR A 313 -14.83 15.72 10.59
N ALA A 314 -15.50 16.00 11.72
CA ALA A 314 -15.35 17.27 12.43
C ALA A 314 -13.93 17.45 12.98
N ALA A 315 -13.33 16.42 13.56
CA ALA A 315 -11.95 16.44 14.03
C ALA A 315 -10.96 16.71 12.88
N ILE A 316 -11.14 16.07 11.72
CA ILE A 316 -10.35 16.33 10.52
C ILE A 316 -10.54 17.79 10.07
N GLY A 317 -11.79 18.25 9.95
CA GLY A 317 -12.13 19.62 9.54
C GLY A 317 -11.55 20.71 10.44
N ALA A 318 -11.42 20.43 11.75
CA ALA A 318 -10.91 21.38 12.74
C ALA A 318 -9.37 21.40 12.84
N ASN A 319 -8.71 20.25 12.69
CA ASN A 319 -7.29 20.09 13.02
C ASN A 319 -6.36 19.97 11.81
N VAL A 320 -6.92 19.72 10.62
CA VAL A 320 -6.14 19.49 9.39
C VAL A 320 -6.25 20.69 8.47
N SER A 321 -5.11 21.08 7.88
CA SER A 321 -5.06 22.21 6.95
C SER A 321 -5.82 21.92 5.64
N GLN A 322 -6.85 22.71 5.40
CA GLN A 322 -7.67 22.67 4.17
C GLN A 322 -6.87 22.97 2.90
N LEU A 323 -5.71 23.62 3.03
CA LEU A 323 -4.88 24.04 1.91
C LEU A 323 -3.89 22.97 1.46
N THR A 324 -3.48 22.06 2.36
CA THR A 324 -2.40 21.10 2.09
C THR A 324 -2.88 19.69 1.86
N LEU A 325 -4.03 19.30 2.41
CA LEU A 325 -4.58 17.96 2.25
C LEU A 325 -4.96 17.71 0.78
N LYS A 326 -4.41 16.63 0.22
CA LYS A 326 -4.63 16.19 -1.16
C LYS A 326 -5.32 14.84 -1.24
N SER A 327 -5.07 13.96 -0.29
CA SER A 327 -5.65 12.62 -0.24
C SER A 327 -6.34 12.39 1.08
N LEU A 328 -7.59 11.94 1.02
CA LEU A 328 -8.37 11.52 2.17
C LEU A 328 -8.95 10.14 1.89
N HIS A 329 -8.47 9.13 2.62
CA HIS A 329 -8.96 7.75 2.56
C HIS A 329 -9.50 7.37 3.93
N ILE A 330 -10.77 6.98 3.97
CA ILE A 330 -11.45 6.46 5.15
C ILE A 330 -12.31 5.27 4.71
N GLU A 331 -11.96 4.07 5.17
CA GLU A 331 -12.58 2.82 4.73
C GLU A 331 -12.81 1.84 5.88
N ASP A 332 -13.98 1.22 5.88
CA ASP A 332 -14.40 0.19 6.83
C ASP A 332 -14.13 -1.20 6.24
N ASP A 333 -12.90 -1.72 6.35
CA ASP A 333 -12.51 -3.00 5.75
C ASP A 333 -13.06 -4.21 6.52
N ALA A 334 -14.24 -4.64 6.08
CA ALA A 334 -14.95 -5.83 6.57
C ALA A 334 -14.39 -7.17 6.06
N ILE A 335 -13.53 -7.17 5.04
CA ILE A 335 -13.09 -8.38 4.33
C ILE A 335 -11.91 -9.02 5.05
N HIS A 336 -10.95 -8.19 5.44
CA HIS A 336 -9.71 -8.63 6.09
C HIS A 336 -9.82 -8.60 7.62
N GLY A 337 -10.80 -7.86 8.13
CA GLY A 337 -11.07 -7.71 9.56
C GLY A 337 -11.71 -8.92 10.22
N GLY A 338 -11.15 -9.36 11.36
CA GLY A 338 -11.79 -10.32 12.25
C GLY A 338 -12.94 -9.73 13.09
N ALA A 339 -13.44 -8.55 12.74
CA ALA A 339 -14.50 -7.85 13.45
C ALA A 339 -15.78 -8.69 13.54
N GLN A 340 -16.47 -8.56 14.67
CA GLN A 340 -17.84 -9.02 14.76
C GLN A 340 -18.73 -8.00 14.05
N MET A 341 -19.44 -8.46 13.02
CA MET A 341 -20.38 -7.60 12.29
C MET A 341 -21.50 -7.11 13.22
N PRO A 342 -21.98 -5.87 13.02
CA PRO A 342 -23.16 -5.37 13.70
C PRO A 342 -24.39 -6.25 13.42
N LEU A 343 -25.36 -6.24 14.33
CA LEU A 343 -26.63 -6.94 14.11
C LEU A 343 -27.47 -6.21 13.04
N GLU A 344 -28.36 -6.93 12.35
CA GLU A 344 -29.25 -6.36 11.32
C GLU A 344 -30.03 -5.13 11.80
N GLU A 345 -30.47 -5.14 13.06
CA GLU A 345 -31.22 -4.05 13.68
C GLU A 345 -30.39 -2.76 13.83
N GLU A 346 -29.06 -2.88 13.85
CA GLU A 346 -28.12 -1.76 14.05
C GLU A 346 -27.66 -1.14 12.73
N PHE A 347 -27.83 -1.79 11.57
CA PHE A 347 -27.30 -1.28 10.30
C PHE A 347 -27.73 0.13 9.93
N LYS A 348 -28.91 0.57 10.39
CA LYS A 348 -29.36 1.95 10.21
C LYS A 348 -28.49 2.98 10.91
N SER A 349 -27.83 2.64 12.03
CA SER A 349 -26.91 3.56 12.70
C SER A 349 -25.60 3.75 11.95
N TYR A 350 -25.27 2.89 11.00
CA TYR A 350 -24.06 2.97 10.18
C TYR A 350 -24.27 3.70 8.85
N ILE A 351 -25.51 4.10 8.53
CA ILE A 351 -25.80 4.91 7.34
C ILE A 351 -25.40 6.36 7.61
N ILE A 352 -24.50 6.90 6.78
CA ILE A 352 -24.00 8.26 6.97
C ILE A 352 -24.88 9.26 6.23
N GLY A 353 -25.46 10.21 6.97
CA GLY A 353 -26.25 11.31 6.39
C GLY A 353 -25.39 12.29 5.58
N GLY A 354 -25.92 12.82 4.48
CA GLY A 354 -25.21 13.76 3.61
C GLY A 354 -24.78 15.07 4.28
N ASP A 355 -25.41 15.47 5.39
CA ASP A 355 -25.01 16.61 6.21
C ASP A 355 -23.66 16.40 6.90
N THR A 356 -23.29 15.15 7.19
CA THR A 356 -22.01 14.77 7.78
C THR A 356 -20.82 15.13 6.87
N LEU A 357 -21.02 15.12 5.54
CA LEU A 357 -19.99 15.46 4.57
C LEU A 357 -19.68 16.96 4.48
N THR A 358 -20.55 17.82 5.01
CA THR A 358 -20.46 19.28 4.81
C THR A 358 -19.16 19.88 5.36
N VAL A 359 -18.60 19.33 6.43
CA VAL A 359 -17.32 19.78 7.01
C VAL A 359 -16.14 19.49 6.06
N LEU A 360 -16.23 18.42 5.27
CA LEU A 360 -15.19 18.00 4.32
C LEU A 360 -15.21 18.82 3.02
N PHE A 361 -16.31 19.54 2.74
CA PHE A 361 -16.42 20.42 1.56
C PHE A 361 -15.47 21.62 1.60
N SER A 362 -14.84 21.90 2.73
CA SER A 362 -13.82 22.94 2.89
C SER A 362 -12.46 22.56 2.27
N PHE A 363 -12.19 21.27 2.06
CA PHE A 363 -10.94 20.76 1.50
C PHE A 363 -10.95 20.79 -0.04
N THR A 364 -10.80 21.99 -0.60
CA THR A 364 -10.93 22.24 -2.06
C THR A 364 -9.74 21.77 -2.90
N ASN A 365 -8.63 21.38 -2.26
CA ASN A 365 -7.41 20.90 -2.93
C ASN A 365 -7.31 19.36 -2.99
N LEU A 366 -8.34 18.64 -2.58
CA LEU A 366 -8.37 17.18 -2.66
C LEU A 366 -8.32 16.71 -4.12
N THR A 367 -7.42 15.76 -4.37
CA THR A 367 -7.25 15.04 -5.63
C THR A 367 -7.73 13.59 -5.51
N THR A 368 -7.62 12.99 -4.33
CA THR A 368 -8.04 11.61 -4.06
C THR A 368 -8.95 11.60 -2.84
N ILE A 369 -10.15 11.06 -3.02
CA ILE A 369 -11.16 10.95 -1.97
C ILE A 369 -11.73 9.54 -2.00
N VAL A 370 -11.51 8.79 -0.93
CA VAL A 370 -12.08 7.46 -0.71
C VAL A 370 -12.81 7.49 0.61
N LEU A 371 -14.14 7.43 0.56
CA LEU A 371 -15.00 7.36 1.73
C LEU A 371 -15.90 6.13 1.56
N LYS A 372 -15.60 5.10 2.34
CA LYS A 372 -16.29 3.80 2.30
C LYS A 372 -16.71 3.39 3.70
N PRO A 373 -17.69 4.08 4.32
CA PRO A 373 -18.30 3.60 5.55
C PRO A 373 -19.04 2.29 5.30
N LEU A 374 -19.27 1.53 6.37
CA LEU A 374 -19.84 0.19 6.35
C LEU A 374 -21.13 0.15 5.51
N ASN A 375 -22.13 0.98 5.83
CA ASN A 375 -23.43 1.01 5.15
C ASN A 375 -23.59 2.16 4.13
N GLY A 376 -22.51 2.83 3.76
CA GLY A 376 -22.55 3.89 2.76
C GLY A 376 -23.24 5.17 3.23
N PHE A 377 -23.80 5.91 2.27
CA PHE A 377 -24.34 7.25 2.47
C PHE A 377 -25.80 7.37 2.08
N ASP A 378 -26.60 8.09 2.88
CA ASP A 378 -27.91 8.60 2.46
C ASP A 378 -27.75 10.01 1.88
N VAL A 379 -27.47 10.07 0.57
CA VAL A 379 -27.24 11.29 -0.19
C VAL A 379 -28.14 11.36 -1.42
N ASP A 380 -28.63 12.57 -1.71
CA ASP A 380 -29.37 12.88 -2.92
C ASP A 380 -28.54 13.71 -3.89
N ASP A 381 -29.09 13.94 -5.09
CA ASP A 381 -28.45 14.73 -6.15
C ASP A 381 -28.00 16.13 -5.69
N THR A 382 -28.67 16.73 -4.70
CA THR A 382 -28.31 18.08 -4.21
C THR A 382 -27.04 18.06 -3.38
N VAL A 383 -26.81 16.99 -2.61
CA VAL A 383 -25.58 16.79 -1.85
C VAL A 383 -24.44 16.45 -2.80
N ILE A 384 -24.69 15.58 -3.79
CA ILE A 384 -23.71 15.22 -4.82
C ILE A 384 -23.28 16.45 -5.65
N GLU A 385 -24.21 17.33 -6.00
CA GLU A 385 -23.84 18.56 -6.72
C GLU A 385 -22.96 19.49 -5.86
N LYS A 386 -23.28 19.67 -4.58
CA LYS A 386 -22.43 20.45 -3.65
C LYS A 386 -21.04 19.84 -3.52
N MET A 387 -20.98 18.51 -3.36
CA MET A 387 -19.75 17.73 -3.31
C MET A 387 -18.88 17.97 -4.56
N ALA A 388 -19.47 17.80 -5.75
CA ALA A 388 -18.76 17.98 -7.02
C ALA A 388 -18.24 19.42 -7.21
N ARG A 389 -19.00 20.42 -6.77
CA ARG A 389 -18.57 21.83 -6.80
C ARG A 389 -17.41 22.10 -5.84
N SER A 390 -17.45 21.52 -4.65
CA SER A 390 -16.40 21.68 -3.63
C SER A 390 -15.10 20.98 -4.00
N TRP A 391 -15.17 19.82 -4.65
CA TRP A 391 -14.02 18.99 -5.01
C TRP A 391 -13.71 19.01 -6.50
N SER A 392 -13.77 20.18 -7.13
CA SER A 392 -13.55 20.36 -8.58
C SER A 392 -12.19 19.87 -9.12
N ARG A 393 -11.20 19.66 -8.24
CA ARG A 393 -9.85 19.18 -8.59
C ARG A 393 -9.67 17.67 -8.44
N VAL A 394 -10.71 16.95 -8.04
CA VAL A 394 -10.64 15.51 -7.78
C VAL A 394 -10.31 14.72 -9.05
N GLU A 395 -9.40 13.77 -8.90
CA GLU A 395 -8.96 12.82 -9.92
C GLU A 395 -9.52 11.42 -9.61
N GLU A 396 -9.66 11.08 -8.33
CA GLU A 396 -10.26 9.83 -7.87
C GLU A 396 -11.31 10.13 -6.79
N LEU A 397 -12.56 9.77 -7.07
CA LEU A 397 -13.68 9.97 -6.17
C LEU A 397 -14.39 8.63 -5.94
N ARG A 398 -14.27 8.09 -4.73
CA ARG A 398 -14.97 6.89 -4.29
C ARG A 398 -15.83 7.23 -3.07
N VAL A 399 -17.15 7.26 -3.29
CA VAL A 399 -18.14 7.48 -2.23
C VAL A 399 -19.11 6.32 -2.30
N ALA A 400 -18.82 5.31 -1.50
CA ALA A 400 -19.45 3.99 -1.60
C ALA A 400 -19.73 3.43 -0.20
N PHE A 401 -20.36 2.26 -0.16
CA PHE A 401 -20.36 1.42 1.03
C PHE A 401 -19.20 0.44 0.94
N SER A 402 -18.65 0.01 2.08
CA SER A 402 -17.61 -1.03 2.09
C SER A 402 -18.17 -2.45 2.15
N MET A 403 -19.48 -2.60 2.40
CA MET A 403 -20.10 -3.89 2.64
C MET A 403 -20.21 -4.79 1.40
N ASP A 404 -19.57 -5.95 1.51
CA ASP A 404 -19.55 -7.08 0.59
C ASP A 404 -20.42 -8.27 1.08
N TRP A 405 -21.47 -8.06 1.89
CA TRP A 405 -22.24 -9.17 2.48
C TRP A 405 -23.73 -9.16 2.13
N HIS A 406 -24.36 -10.33 2.32
CA HIS A 406 -25.75 -10.68 2.01
C HIS A 406 -26.79 -9.89 2.82
N VAL A 407 -26.92 -8.59 2.55
CA VAL A 407 -28.06 -7.82 3.06
C VAL A 407 -29.27 -8.19 2.23
N ASN A 408 -30.33 -8.71 2.86
CA ASN A 408 -31.61 -8.91 2.17
C ASN A 408 -32.23 -7.57 1.69
N GLU A 409 -31.76 -6.43 2.20
CA GLU A 409 -32.19 -5.08 1.84
C GLU A 409 -30.99 -4.11 1.75
N PHE A 410 -30.48 -3.86 0.55
CA PHE A 410 -29.51 -2.79 0.31
C PHE A 410 -30.12 -1.41 0.61
N PRO A 411 -29.30 -0.40 0.99
CA PRO A 411 -29.78 0.96 1.17
C PRO A 411 -30.51 1.46 -0.08
N THR A 412 -31.64 2.14 0.08
CA THR A 412 -32.26 2.85 -1.03
C THR A 412 -31.45 4.13 -1.30
N THR A 413 -30.90 4.27 -2.51
CA THR A 413 -30.17 5.48 -2.90
C THR A 413 -31.12 6.53 -3.46
N ARG A 414 -30.93 7.79 -3.04
CA ARG A 414 -31.64 8.96 -3.58
C ARG A 414 -30.82 9.70 -4.63
N THR A 415 -29.56 9.32 -4.82
CA THR A 415 -28.71 9.83 -5.88
C THR A 415 -29.13 9.17 -7.19
N THR A 416 -29.24 9.94 -8.26
CA THR A 416 -29.64 9.46 -9.57
C THR A 416 -28.55 9.75 -10.61
N LEU A 417 -28.82 9.41 -11.87
CA LEU A 417 -28.00 9.84 -13.00
C LEU A 417 -27.85 11.37 -13.11
N ARG A 418 -28.71 12.18 -12.47
CA ARG A 418 -28.50 13.65 -12.38
C ARG A 418 -27.30 13.98 -11.50
N GLY A 419 -27.13 13.33 -10.35
CA GLY A 419 -25.95 13.46 -9.51
C GLY A 419 -24.67 13.05 -10.26
N VAL A 420 -24.72 11.95 -11.01
CA VAL A 420 -23.60 11.51 -11.87
C VAL A 420 -23.22 12.58 -12.91
N HIS A 421 -24.21 13.20 -13.56
CA HIS A 421 -23.95 14.31 -14.49
C HIS A 421 -23.42 15.58 -13.80
N ALA A 422 -23.87 15.86 -12.57
CA ALA A 422 -23.34 16.97 -11.77
C ALA A 422 -21.85 16.78 -11.46
N ILE A 423 -21.42 15.55 -11.14
CA ILE A 423 -20.00 15.19 -10.98
C ILE A 423 -19.25 15.45 -12.27
N ALA A 424 -19.75 14.96 -13.41
CA ALA A 424 -19.12 15.18 -14.72
C ALA A 424 -18.96 16.68 -15.05
N THR A 425 -19.94 17.48 -14.64
CA THR A 425 -19.98 18.92 -14.92
C THR A 425 -18.96 19.71 -14.12
N HIS A 426 -18.66 19.32 -12.87
CA HIS A 426 -17.80 20.08 -11.97
C HIS A 426 -16.41 19.47 -11.74
N CYS A 427 -16.25 18.15 -11.94
CA CYS A 427 -15.02 17.42 -11.71
C CYS A 427 -14.33 17.08 -13.05
N SER A 428 -13.75 18.08 -13.69
CA SER A 428 -13.15 17.92 -15.02
C SER A 428 -11.95 16.98 -15.05
N ASN A 429 -11.24 16.82 -13.94
CA ASN A 429 -10.02 16.01 -13.85
C ASN A 429 -10.28 14.57 -13.38
N LEU A 430 -11.54 14.20 -13.16
CA LEU A 430 -11.90 12.89 -12.63
C LEU A 430 -11.50 11.76 -13.61
N HIS A 431 -10.72 10.80 -13.13
CA HIS A 431 -10.26 9.61 -13.85
C HIS A 431 -10.93 8.33 -13.34
N THR A 432 -11.18 8.25 -12.03
CA THR A 432 -11.81 7.09 -11.38
C THR A 432 -12.99 7.54 -10.53
N LEU A 433 -14.16 6.92 -10.76
CA LEU A 433 -15.39 7.16 -10.00
C LEU A 433 -15.89 5.85 -9.42
N GLU A 434 -16.26 5.84 -8.15
CA GLU A 434 -17.01 4.76 -7.52
C GLU A 434 -18.19 5.38 -6.76
N LEU A 435 -19.42 5.03 -7.16
CA LEU A 435 -20.63 5.67 -6.64
C LEU A 435 -21.85 4.72 -6.73
N PHE A 436 -22.66 4.70 -5.68
CA PHE A 436 -23.94 4.00 -5.65
C PHE A 436 -25.12 4.93 -5.96
N PHE A 437 -25.87 4.66 -7.03
CA PHE A 437 -26.93 5.55 -7.53
C PHE A 437 -28.08 4.80 -8.22
N ASP A 438 -29.22 5.47 -8.33
CA ASP A 438 -30.41 5.00 -9.02
C ASP A 438 -30.30 5.26 -10.54
N ALA A 439 -30.19 4.18 -11.32
CA ALA A 439 -30.18 4.19 -12.78
C ALA A 439 -31.49 3.63 -13.40
N LEU A 440 -32.58 3.60 -12.64
CA LEU A 440 -33.89 3.10 -13.09
C LEU A 440 -34.54 4.05 -14.10
N ALA A 441 -34.25 5.36 -14.02
CA ALA A 441 -34.79 6.38 -14.90
C ALA A 441 -33.67 7.24 -15.52
N ILE A 442 -33.78 7.53 -16.82
CA ILE A 442 -32.87 8.47 -17.49
C ILE A 442 -33.42 9.88 -17.33
N PRO A 443 -32.65 10.82 -16.74
CA PRO A 443 -33.11 12.18 -16.57
C PRO A 443 -33.12 12.94 -17.90
N ALA A 444 -34.09 13.85 -18.06
CA ALA A 444 -34.01 14.89 -19.07
C ALA A 444 -33.00 15.95 -18.60
N ILE A 445 -31.92 16.13 -19.36
CA ILE A 445 -30.85 17.11 -19.11
C ILE A 445 -30.76 18.01 -20.36
N ASP A 446 -31.11 19.28 -20.20
CA ASP A 446 -31.20 20.23 -21.33
C ASP A 446 -29.83 20.52 -21.95
N ASN A 447 -28.79 20.66 -21.11
CA ASN A 447 -27.41 20.89 -21.52
C ASN A 447 -26.53 19.77 -21.00
N MET A 448 -26.36 18.73 -21.82
CA MET A 448 -25.45 17.64 -21.50
C MET A 448 -24.01 18.14 -21.49
N THR A 449 -23.29 17.85 -20.39
CA THR A 449 -21.87 18.18 -20.24
C THR A 449 -21.09 16.90 -20.47
N THR A 450 -20.04 16.99 -21.26
CA THR A 450 -19.14 15.88 -21.52
C THR A 450 -17.86 16.06 -20.71
N GLN A 451 -17.51 15.03 -19.95
CA GLN A 451 -16.27 14.91 -19.19
C GLN A 451 -15.41 13.84 -19.85
N THR A 452 -14.19 14.19 -20.25
CA THR A 452 -13.36 13.33 -21.12
C THR A 452 -12.25 12.59 -20.40
N ASN A 453 -12.09 12.75 -19.08
CA ASN A 453 -10.96 12.15 -18.36
C ASN A 453 -11.35 10.88 -17.60
N LEU A 454 -12.65 10.60 -17.39
CA LEU A 454 -13.09 9.42 -16.66
C LEU A 454 -12.77 8.17 -17.49
N VAL A 455 -11.96 7.27 -16.91
CA VAL A 455 -11.52 6.01 -17.52
C VAL A 455 -12.14 4.81 -16.82
N GLU A 456 -12.32 4.89 -15.51
CA GLU A 456 -12.85 3.82 -14.67
C GLU A 456 -14.07 4.30 -13.88
N PHE A 457 -15.15 3.51 -13.97
CA PHE A 457 -16.36 3.75 -13.19
C PHE A 457 -16.83 2.43 -12.56
N ASP A 458 -16.79 2.36 -11.23
CA ASP A 458 -17.45 1.31 -10.47
C ASP A 458 -18.85 1.79 -10.02
N VAL A 459 -19.87 1.08 -10.50
CA VAL A 459 -21.28 1.38 -10.20
C VAL A 459 -21.83 0.52 -9.07
N LEU A 460 -21.00 -0.33 -8.46
CA LEU A 460 -21.38 -1.21 -7.35
C LEU A 460 -22.60 -2.06 -7.73
N CYS A 461 -23.58 -2.16 -6.83
CA CYS A 461 -24.87 -2.82 -7.04
C CYS A 461 -25.99 -1.85 -7.49
N SER A 462 -25.65 -0.72 -8.13
CA SER A 462 -26.62 0.33 -8.54
C SER A 462 -27.82 -0.23 -9.31
N PRO A 463 -29.07 0.08 -8.91
CA PRO A 463 -30.26 -0.48 -9.58
C PRO A 463 -30.41 0.06 -11.00
N ILE A 464 -30.71 -0.84 -11.94
CA ILE A 464 -30.81 -0.54 -13.37
C ILE A 464 -31.88 -1.40 -14.05
N THR A 465 -32.60 -0.81 -15.02
CA THR A 465 -33.57 -1.54 -15.86
C THR A 465 -33.20 -1.53 -17.35
N SER A 466 -32.67 -0.41 -17.87
CA SER A 466 -32.44 -0.23 -19.30
C SER A 466 -30.96 -0.05 -19.62
N SER A 467 -30.24 -1.17 -19.83
CA SER A 467 -28.82 -1.16 -20.20
C SER A 467 -28.52 -0.26 -21.41
N LYS A 468 -29.37 -0.28 -22.43
CA LYS A 468 -29.13 0.49 -23.66
C LYS A 468 -29.29 1.99 -23.46
N ALA A 469 -30.26 2.40 -22.65
CA ALA A 469 -30.51 3.82 -22.39
C ALA A 469 -29.43 4.40 -21.47
N VAL A 470 -29.05 3.66 -20.42
CA VAL A 470 -27.96 4.03 -19.51
C VAL A 470 -26.62 4.07 -20.24
N ALA A 471 -26.31 3.08 -21.09
CA ALA A 471 -25.07 3.09 -21.87
C ALA A 471 -24.95 4.32 -22.79
N ARG A 472 -26.06 4.77 -23.41
CA ARG A 472 -26.06 5.99 -24.21
C ARG A 472 -25.80 7.22 -23.36
N PHE A 473 -26.51 7.33 -22.24
CA PHE A 473 -26.31 8.42 -21.29
C PHE A 473 -24.84 8.50 -20.84
N LEU A 474 -24.25 7.38 -20.40
CA LEU A 474 -22.85 7.34 -19.98
C LEU A 474 -21.88 7.60 -21.13
N ALA A 475 -22.17 7.17 -22.35
CA ALA A 475 -21.32 7.46 -23.51
C ALA A 475 -21.31 8.94 -23.90
N ASP A 476 -22.43 9.64 -23.68
CA ASP A 476 -22.58 11.07 -23.94
C ASP A 476 -21.87 11.91 -22.86
N VAL A 477 -21.96 11.47 -21.59
CA VAL A 477 -21.33 12.14 -20.45
C VAL A 477 -19.83 11.82 -20.36
N PHE A 478 -19.43 10.56 -20.51
CA PHE A 478 -18.07 10.05 -20.30
C PHE A 478 -17.55 9.27 -21.53
N PRO A 479 -17.17 9.95 -22.63
CA PRO A 479 -16.79 9.30 -23.87
C PRO A 479 -15.50 8.48 -23.81
N GLN A 480 -14.65 8.70 -22.80
CA GLN A 480 -13.39 7.98 -22.60
C GLN A 480 -13.49 6.86 -21.55
N LEU A 481 -14.70 6.55 -21.07
CA LEU A 481 -14.93 5.47 -20.10
C LEU A 481 -14.59 4.11 -20.73
N ARG A 482 -13.59 3.42 -20.17
CA ARG A 482 -13.08 2.13 -20.69
C ARG A 482 -13.43 0.97 -19.78
N THR A 483 -13.33 1.19 -18.47
CA THR A 483 -13.57 0.17 -17.47
C THR A 483 -14.84 0.50 -16.73
N LEU A 484 -15.82 -0.40 -16.80
CA LEU A 484 -17.06 -0.31 -16.06
C LEU A 484 -17.18 -1.54 -15.17
N ASN A 485 -17.04 -1.34 -13.87
CA ASN A 485 -17.12 -2.40 -12.88
C ASN A 485 -18.50 -2.38 -12.21
N SER A 486 -19.01 -3.57 -11.89
CA SER A 486 -20.19 -3.74 -11.05
C SER A 486 -19.94 -4.97 -10.19
N PHE A 487 -19.77 -4.73 -8.89
CA PHE A 487 -19.57 -5.79 -7.92
C PHE A 487 -20.76 -5.84 -6.95
N CYS A 488 -21.24 -7.04 -6.71
CA CYS A 488 -22.27 -7.34 -5.72
C CYS A 488 -22.05 -8.78 -5.26
N VAL A 489 -21.85 -8.97 -3.97
CA VAL A 489 -21.70 -10.31 -3.37
C VAL A 489 -23.04 -11.00 -3.16
N ASP A 490 -24.15 -10.25 -3.19
CA ASP A 490 -25.48 -10.82 -3.07
C ASP A 490 -25.91 -11.57 -4.36
N GLU A 491 -26.16 -12.86 -4.21
CA GLU A 491 -26.63 -13.76 -5.28
C GLU A 491 -28.15 -13.68 -5.53
N SER A 492 -28.88 -12.76 -4.88
CA SER A 492 -30.31 -12.64 -5.11
C SER A 492 -30.65 -12.30 -6.57
N ASP A 493 -31.80 -12.79 -7.03
CA ASP A 493 -32.25 -12.70 -8.43
C ASP A 493 -32.28 -11.26 -8.96
N VAL A 494 -32.57 -10.28 -8.10
CA VAL A 494 -32.63 -8.86 -8.46
C VAL A 494 -31.23 -8.33 -8.75
N HIS A 495 -30.27 -8.64 -7.90
CA HIS A 495 -28.89 -8.15 -8.01
C HIS A 495 -28.14 -8.84 -9.15
N VAL A 496 -28.30 -10.15 -9.33
CA VAL A 496 -27.77 -10.88 -10.49
C VAL A 496 -28.33 -10.31 -11.80
N ARG A 497 -29.61 -9.91 -11.83
CA ARG A 497 -30.18 -9.22 -13.00
C ARG A 497 -29.56 -7.84 -13.20
N GLY A 498 -29.39 -7.05 -12.14
CA GLY A 498 -28.71 -5.76 -12.17
C GLY A 498 -27.28 -5.86 -12.71
N GLN A 499 -26.49 -6.79 -12.19
CA GLN A 499 -25.12 -7.05 -12.65
C GLN A 499 -25.07 -7.41 -14.15
N ARG A 500 -25.96 -8.32 -14.61
CA ARG A 500 -26.09 -8.63 -16.04
C ARG A 500 -26.50 -7.42 -16.88
N HIS A 501 -27.27 -6.50 -16.32
CA HIS A 501 -27.62 -5.26 -16.99
C HIS A 501 -26.40 -4.33 -17.11
N TRP A 502 -25.54 -4.23 -16.09
CA TRP A 502 -24.29 -3.46 -16.13
C TRP A 502 -23.22 -4.08 -17.02
N GLU A 503 -23.06 -5.39 -17.03
CA GLU A 503 -22.19 -6.08 -18.00
C GLU A 503 -22.59 -5.74 -19.45
N LYS A 504 -23.90 -5.68 -19.74
CA LYS A 504 -24.39 -5.25 -21.05
C LYS A 504 -24.06 -3.78 -21.34
N VAL A 505 -24.10 -2.91 -20.34
CA VAL A 505 -23.69 -1.50 -20.48
C VAL A 505 -22.21 -1.44 -20.87
N GLY A 506 -21.33 -2.15 -20.17
CA GLY A 506 -19.90 -2.23 -20.47
C GLY A 506 -19.65 -2.66 -21.93
N ARG A 507 -20.29 -3.75 -22.37
CA ARG A 507 -20.19 -4.22 -23.77
C ARG A 507 -20.71 -3.21 -24.79
N PHE A 508 -21.69 -2.38 -24.46
CA PHE A 508 -22.15 -1.31 -25.36
C PHE A 508 -21.12 -0.18 -25.47
N LEU A 509 -20.41 0.12 -24.38
CA LEU A 509 -19.35 1.13 -24.35
C LEU A 509 -18.09 0.65 -25.08
N GLU A 510 -17.65 -0.59 -24.87
CA GLU A 510 -16.47 -1.18 -25.53
C GLU A 510 -16.56 -1.14 -27.06
N LYS A 511 -17.73 -1.51 -27.62
CA LYS A 511 -17.99 -1.51 -29.07
C LYS A 511 -17.76 -0.16 -29.74
N ARG A 512 -17.71 0.94 -28.99
CA ARG A 512 -17.38 2.26 -29.51
C ARG A 512 -15.92 2.36 -29.93
N PHE A 513 -15.02 1.74 -29.18
CA PHE A 513 -13.57 1.83 -29.41
C PHE A 513 -13.12 0.92 -30.56
N ASP A 514 -13.75 -0.25 -30.73
CA ASP A 514 -13.46 -1.16 -31.84
C ASP A 514 -13.77 -0.56 -33.23
N ASN A 515 -14.74 0.36 -33.30
CA ASN A 515 -15.13 1.02 -34.55
C ASN A 515 -14.24 2.22 -34.91
N THR A 516 -13.41 2.71 -33.98
CA THR A 516 -12.45 3.80 -34.23
C THR A 516 -11.08 3.32 -34.67
N ASP A 517 -10.68 2.08 -34.35
CA ASP A 517 -9.40 1.50 -34.78
C ASP A 517 -9.44 0.86 -36.19
N SER A 518 -10.60 0.90 -36.87
CA SER A 518 -10.82 0.36 -38.21
C SER A 518 -11.04 1.42 -39.31
N ALA A 519 -10.74 2.70 -39.02
CA ALA A 519 -10.89 3.83 -39.95
C ALA A 519 -9.56 4.51 -40.28
#